data_AF-A0AA88GS40-F1
#
_entry.id   AF-A0AA88GS40-F1
#
_cell.length_a   1.000
_cell.length_b   1.000
_cell.length_c   1.000
_cell.angle_alpha   90.00
_cell.angle_beta   90.00
_cell.angle_gamma   90.00
#
_symmetry.space_group_name_H-M   'P 1'
#
loop_
_entity.id
_entity.type
_entity.pdbx_description
1 polymer ?
#
loop_
_entity_poly.entity_id
_entity_poly.type
_entity_poly.pdbx_seq_one_letter_code
_entity_poly.pdbx_strand_id
1 'polypeptide(L)'
;MDSQSNSINTTGSSGDNHDADPVTTTTVDLPPNNLLTVHPASNNSISSCSSPSSSTHLMERSKEVDDDIDSSSSFTPANLTTDNVDSTVEKHAQFAGSPTNVVDIIYVPSTSTGHSGHHNNKGDNKSQVSSVGGKSPSRTTHSQSKANGEGFKLYTCCGVIEFSWIKTLNIMSLFLNLVAFLALAALIIAGYSGSSAYNSLLNNIDADTTFYRKMLIASARACVFSNQSYAISYNYSQIYSTYRVKYIASITDVLKVVPPQLQYHIPRNITIFELRTYKAMVTESMAIGLALNGSYVKAMDLIESSIYKYYLEGYDIEYKPLLDYYENKEVERQNFSITITTLSLIVICVSIAVVIPVVVASIAFSLKRDSSNTKKIKQMKANLLQDTMKDQTMRELFRAHCASEFSLENFMLLDKITDYKNYSERSFQIQEYLYDNENSSKNDETSSTITSSSTQQEPTKKKKAKKGFTEKDLQQIEKKKFEIAFEIYSEFLDVNGEHSVNINKQTAEPVKEQLDFYATGQSEHLPDQLFDAIFAEICILMLDSHQRFIAQQEANRIAKKEAMKTKKSRKNSVRM
;
A
#
# COMPACT_ATOMS: atom_id res chain seq x y z
N MET A 1 -7.40 -6.58 46.50
CA MET A 1 -6.34 -5.64 46.94
C MET A 1 -6.89 -4.26 46.68
N ASP A 2 -7.49 -3.68 47.70
CA ASP A 2 -8.66 -2.81 47.50
C ASP A 2 -8.37 -1.42 48.06
N SER A 3 -8.28 -0.43 47.18
CA SER A 3 -8.07 0.98 47.54
C SER A 3 -9.42 1.69 47.56
N GLN A 4 -9.89 2.03 48.76
CA GLN A 4 -11.20 2.65 48.96
C GLN A 4 -11.21 4.13 48.56
N SER A 5 -12.31 4.57 47.95
CA SER A 5 -12.59 5.97 47.66
C SER A 5 -13.15 6.68 48.90
N ASN A 6 -12.42 7.67 49.42
CA ASN A 6 -12.94 8.55 50.48
C ASN A 6 -13.63 9.78 49.89
N SER A 7 -14.95 9.86 50.04
CA SER A 7 -15.75 11.07 49.84
C SER A 7 -15.94 11.80 51.18
N ILE A 8 -15.74 13.12 51.19
CA ILE A 8 -16.00 13.96 52.38
C ILE A 8 -17.21 14.85 52.10
N ASN A 9 -18.30 14.60 52.82
CA ASN A 9 -19.41 15.54 52.92
C ASN A 9 -19.01 16.70 53.84
N THR A 10 -19.42 17.92 53.49
CA THR A 10 -19.33 19.08 54.39
C THR A 10 -20.72 19.71 54.52
N THR A 11 -21.36 19.52 55.67
CA THR A 11 -22.69 20.06 55.98
C THR A 11 -22.60 21.24 56.93
N GLY A 12 -23.14 22.38 56.46
CA GLY A 12 -23.66 23.56 57.18
C GLY A 12 -23.24 23.90 58.61
N SER A 13 -22.94 25.18 58.82
CA SER A 13 -23.40 25.91 60.01
C SER A 13 -23.90 27.29 59.62
N SER A 14 -25.07 27.68 60.13
CA SER A 14 -25.45 29.09 60.27
C SER A 14 -24.70 29.70 61.46
N GLY A 15 -24.63 31.04 61.57
CA GLY A 15 -23.95 31.69 62.69
C GLY A 15 -23.95 33.22 62.63
N ASP A 16 -25.13 33.79 62.93
CA ASP A 16 -25.41 35.13 63.51
C ASP A 16 -24.86 36.43 62.89
N ASN A 17 -25.66 37.49 63.07
CA ASN A 17 -25.34 38.87 62.74
C ASN A 17 -24.57 39.54 63.89
N HIS A 18 -23.82 40.60 63.58
CA HIS A 18 -23.54 41.66 64.55
C HIS A 18 -23.46 43.02 63.86
N ASP A 19 -24.13 44.01 64.44
CA ASP A 19 -24.14 45.41 63.96
C ASP A 19 -22.78 46.10 64.13
N ALA A 20 -22.48 47.06 63.25
CA ALA A 20 -21.42 48.05 63.41
C ALA A 20 -21.78 49.37 62.71
N ASP A 21 -21.51 50.50 63.38
CA ASP A 21 -21.99 51.83 63.01
C ASP A 21 -21.33 52.46 61.76
N PRO A 22 -22.01 53.42 61.09
CA PRO A 22 -21.48 54.12 59.91
C PRO A 22 -20.37 55.12 60.28
N VAL A 23 -19.12 54.76 59.98
CA VAL A 23 -17.96 55.66 60.12
C VAL A 23 -18.03 56.80 59.11
N THR A 24 -17.86 58.04 59.58
CA THR A 24 -17.92 59.25 58.75
C THR A 24 -16.57 59.53 58.08
N THR A 25 -16.47 59.36 56.76
CA THR A 25 -15.25 59.66 56.00
C THR A 25 -15.09 61.17 55.77
N THR A 26 -14.17 61.81 56.48
CA THR A 26 -13.80 63.21 56.24
C THR A 26 -13.00 63.35 54.94
N THR A 27 -13.45 64.22 54.03
CA THR A 27 -12.67 64.62 52.85
C THR A 27 -11.45 65.44 53.25
N VAL A 28 -10.27 65.05 52.74
CA VAL A 28 -9.02 65.81 52.85
C VAL A 28 -8.50 66.07 51.44
N ASP A 29 -8.50 67.32 51.01
CA ASP A 29 -7.98 67.72 49.71
C ASP A 29 -6.45 67.54 49.64
N LEU A 30 -5.98 67.00 48.52
CA LEU A 30 -4.56 66.92 48.17
C LEU A 30 -4.30 67.69 46.86
N PRO A 31 -3.23 68.49 46.78
CA PRO A 31 -2.98 69.36 45.63
C PRO A 31 -2.57 68.58 44.37
N PRO A 32 -2.82 69.13 43.16
CA PRO A 32 -2.58 68.43 41.90
C PRO A 32 -1.08 68.26 41.62
N ASN A 33 -0.67 67.02 41.33
CA ASN A 33 0.66 66.73 40.79
C ASN A 33 0.75 67.14 39.31
N ASN A 34 1.80 67.86 38.94
CA ASN A 34 2.06 68.25 37.55
C ASN A 34 2.34 67.03 36.66
N LEU A 35 1.46 66.77 35.70
CA LEU A 35 1.61 65.70 34.71
C LEU A 35 2.54 66.16 33.59
N LEU A 36 3.71 65.53 33.45
CA LEU A 36 4.65 65.83 32.37
C LEU A 36 4.24 65.10 31.07
N THR A 37 3.28 65.68 30.34
CA THR A 37 2.75 65.12 29.08
C THR A 37 3.78 65.19 27.95
N VAL A 38 4.56 64.13 27.77
CA VAL A 38 5.44 63.97 26.61
C VAL A 38 4.63 63.50 25.40
N HIS A 39 4.30 64.44 24.50
CA HIS A 39 3.75 64.10 23.19
C HIS A 39 4.82 63.44 22.30
N PRO A 40 4.55 62.29 21.66
CA PRO A 40 5.39 61.79 20.58
C PRO A 40 5.16 62.64 19.33
N ALA A 41 6.16 63.43 18.94
CA ALA A 41 6.14 64.14 17.67
C ALA A 41 6.27 63.16 16.50
N SER A 42 5.29 63.14 15.60
CA SER A 42 5.37 62.36 14.36
C SER A 42 6.40 62.97 13.41
N ASN A 43 7.28 62.13 12.86
CA ASN A 43 8.04 62.49 11.66
C ASN A 43 8.33 61.26 10.80
N ASN A 44 8.38 61.46 9.49
CA ASN A 44 8.34 60.39 8.51
C ASN A 44 9.70 59.76 8.19
N SER A 45 9.67 58.45 7.92
CA SER A 45 10.48 57.69 6.95
C SER A 45 11.95 58.06 6.72
N ILE A 46 12.85 57.06 6.90
CA ILE A 46 13.91 56.80 5.92
C ILE A 46 14.21 55.29 5.84
N SER A 47 14.78 54.92 4.69
CA SER A 47 14.92 53.57 4.15
C SER A 47 15.99 52.66 4.80
N SER A 48 15.70 51.36 4.82
CA SER A 48 16.58 50.21 4.48
C SER A 48 17.77 49.74 5.33
N CYS A 49 17.96 48.41 5.26
CA CYS A 49 19.20 47.62 5.13
C CYS A 49 19.62 46.63 6.23
N SER A 50 19.91 45.41 5.75
CA SER A 50 20.87 44.41 6.23
C SER A 50 20.79 43.91 7.68
N SER A 51 20.24 42.71 7.84
CA SER A 51 20.60 41.77 8.91
C SER A 51 22.06 41.30 8.77
N PRO A 52 22.85 41.21 9.84
CA PRO A 52 24.05 40.39 9.88
C PRO A 52 23.73 38.99 10.44
N SER A 53 23.93 37.95 9.64
CA SER A 53 24.13 36.60 10.17
C SER A 53 25.54 36.49 10.76
N SER A 54 25.69 35.88 11.93
CA SER A 54 26.99 35.52 12.49
C SER A 54 26.88 34.33 13.42
N SER A 55 27.49 33.22 13.00
CA SER A 55 27.74 32.07 13.85
C SER A 55 28.82 32.40 14.88
N THR A 56 28.66 31.91 16.10
CA THR A 56 29.77 31.76 17.05
C THR A 56 29.76 30.32 17.55
N HIS A 57 30.91 29.66 17.44
CA HIS A 57 31.06 28.24 17.71
C HIS A 57 32.39 28.00 18.44
N LEU A 58 32.30 27.48 19.66
CA LEU A 58 33.36 26.83 20.45
C LEU A 58 34.80 27.38 20.37
N MET A 59 35.17 28.14 21.40
CA MET A 59 36.25 27.80 22.35
C MET A 59 35.75 28.25 23.76
N GLU A 60 36.28 27.82 24.90
CA GLU A 60 37.62 27.31 25.21
C GLU A 60 37.57 26.31 26.38
N ARG A 61 38.46 25.31 26.42
CA ARG A 61 38.70 24.46 27.60
C ARG A 61 40.20 24.28 27.79
N SER A 62 40.72 24.66 28.95
CA SER A 62 42.15 24.59 29.24
C SER A 62 42.65 23.18 29.57
N LYS A 63 43.86 22.91 29.04
CA LYS A 63 44.98 22.06 29.52
C LYS A 63 44.77 21.15 30.74
N GLU A 64 45.29 19.92 30.65
CA GLU A 64 46.64 19.56 31.15
C GLU A 64 47.06 18.18 30.60
N VAL A 65 48.36 17.83 30.74
CA VAL A 65 49.00 16.56 30.30
C VAL A 65 49.12 16.48 28.74
N ASP A 66 50.26 16.16 28.09
CA ASP A 66 51.20 15.05 28.29
C ASP A 66 52.70 15.40 28.00
N ASP A 67 53.59 14.41 28.20
CA ASP A 67 55.06 14.51 28.17
C ASP A 67 55.74 14.47 26.76
N ASP A 68 57.09 14.51 26.77
CA ASP A 68 58.02 14.46 25.62
C ASP A 68 57.81 13.28 24.64
N ILE A 69 58.23 13.48 23.37
CA ILE A 69 59.26 12.65 22.69
C ILE A 69 59.65 13.23 21.30
N ASP A 70 60.92 13.10 20.95
CA ASP A 70 61.50 13.50 19.65
C ASP A 70 60.89 12.78 18.43
N SER A 71 60.85 13.48 17.29
CA SER A 71 61.41 12.94 16.04
C SER A 71 61.64 13.99 14.95
N SER A 72 62.82 13.91 14.35
CA SER A 72 63.29 14.75 13.24
C SER A 72 62.49 14.62 11.94
N SER A 73 62.36 15.70 11.18
CA SER A 73 63.20 15.90 9.97
C SER A 73 62.89 17.20 9.22
N SER A 74 63.90 17.71 8.50
CA SER A 74 63.85 18.94 7.71
C SER A 74 63.68 18.66 6.22
N PHE A 75 62.87 19.46 5.51
CA PHE A 75 63.13 19.77 4.09
C PHE A 75 62.56 21.15 3.69
N THR A 76 63.32 21.88 2.88
CA THR A 76 62.99 23.22 2.35
C THR A 76 62.39 23.17 0.93
N PRO A 77 61.68 24.22 0.46
CA PRO A 77 60.75 24.10 -0.67
C PRO A 77 61.31 24.50 -2.05
N ALA A 78 60.67 23.98 -3.09
CA ALA A 78 60.53 24.59 -4.42
C ALA A 78 59.07 24.32 -4.89
N ASN A 79 58.23 25.30 -5.23
CA ASN A 79 58.33 26.35 -6.24
C ASN A 79 58.11 25.85 -7.68
N LEU A 80 56.90 26.05 -8.21
CA LEU A 80 56.71 26.31 -9.65
C LEU A 80 55.43 27.12 -9.93
N THR A 81 55.55 28.07 -10.85
CA THR A 81 54.50 28.92 -11.42
C THR A 81 53.78 28.23 -12.58
N THR A 82 52.54 28.62 -12.90
CA THR A 82 52.13 29.20 -14.22
C THR A 82 50.61 29.44 -14.29
N ASP A 83 50.25 30.69 -14.58
CA ASP A 83 49.24 31.20 -15.53
C ASP A 83 47.77 30.68 -15.52
N ASN A 84 46.70 31.50 -15.46
CA ASN A 84 46.38 32.91 -15.81
C ASN A 84 45.89 33.19 -17.26
N VAL A 85 44.57 33.10 -17.46
CA VAL A 85 43.69 33.62 -18.56
C VAL A 85 42.24 33.48 -17.99
N ASP A 86 41.35 34.46 -17.78
CA ASP A 86 40.92 35.73 -18.43
C ASP A 86 40.07 35.55 -19.71
N SER A 87 38.88 36.14 -19.96
CA SER A 87 37.91 36.97 -19.19
C SER A 87 36.53 36.24 -19.18
N THR A 88 35.26 36.72 -19.20
CA THR A 88 34.44 37.97 -19.31
C THR A 88 33.09 37.70 -18.55
N VAL A 89 32.23 38.62 -18.04
CA VAL A 89 31.53 39.82 -18.60
C VAL A 89 30.48 39.39 -19.69
N GLU A 90 29.16 39.68 -19.65
CA GLU A 90 28.32 40.56 -18.81
C GLU A 90 26.78 40.21 -18.78
N LYS A 91 26.07 40.76 -17.77
CA LYS A 91 24.65 41.26 -17.68
C LYS A 91 23.43 40.62 -18.40
N HIS A 92 22.35 40.51 -17.59
CA HIS A 92 20.93 40.84 -17.81
C HIS A 92 20.22 40.66 -19.18
N ALA A 93 19.02 40.03 -19.12
CA ALA A 93 17.75 40.71 -19.47
C ALA A 93 16.53 40.07 -18.76
N GLN A 94 15.47 40.86 -18.54
CA GLN A 94 14.11 40.36 -18.31
C GLN A 94 13.34 40.47 -19.63
N PHE A 95 12.39 39.56 -19.92
CA PHE A 95 11.01 39.95 -20.24
C PHE A 95 10.04 38.75 -20.25
N ALA A 96 8.73 39.03 -20.33
CA ALA A 96 7.66 38.04 -20.38
C ALA A 96 7.26 37.68 -21.82
N GLY A 97 6.65 36.50 -22.00
CA GLY A 97 6.00 36.11 -23.25
C GLY A 97 5.68 34.61 -23.33
N SER A 98 4.39 34.26 -23.34
CA SER A 98 3.92 32.94 -23.76
C SER A 98 3.79 32.92 -25.30
N PRO A 99 4.10 31.79 -25.96
CA PRO A 99 3.01 31.18 -26.71
C PRO A 99 2.96 29.64 -26.63
N THR A 100 1.77 29.12 -26.93
CA THR A 100 1.48 27.69 -27.12
C THR A 100 2.13 27.12 -28.38
N ASN A 101 2.74 25.94 -28.26
CA ASN A 101 2.82 24.92 -29.32
C ASN A 101 2.40 23.58 -28.70
N VAL A 102 1.40 22.87 -29.23
CA VAL A 102 1.46 22.05 -30.47
C VAL A 102 2.42 20.87 -30.30
N VAL A 103 1.84 19.68 -30.13
CA VAL A 103 2.48 18.36 -30.23
C VAL A 103 1.54 17.48 -31.04
N ASP A 104 2.10 16.65 -31.91
CA ASP A 104 1.36 16.02 -33.00
C ASP A 104 0.46 14.84 -32.64
N ILE A 105 -0.49 14.66 -33.54
CA ILE A 105 -1.43 13.55 -33.70
C ILE A 105 -0.71 12.19 -33.60
N ILE A 106 -1.20 11.30 -32.74
CA ILE A 106 -1.01 9.85 -32.88
C ILE A 106 -2.37 9.20 -33.20
N TYR A 107 -2.37 8.39 -34.26
CA TYR A 107 -3.55 7.78 -34.85
C TYR A 107 -4.05 6.60 -33.98
N VAL A 108 -5.32 6.62 -33.57
CA VAL A 108 -5.98 5.49 -32.90
C VAL A 108 -7.10 4.98 -33.80
N PRO A 109 -7.10 3.69 -34.21
CA PRO A 109 -8.06 3.18 -35.19
C PRO A 109 -9.46 3.00 -34.60
N SER A 110 -10.46 3.64 -35.21
CA SER A 110 -11.86 3.61 -34.79
C SER A 110 -12.48 2.21 -34.91
N THR A 111 -12.94 1.63 -33.80
CA THR A 111 -13.79 0.43 -33.81
C THR A 111 -15.20 0.79 -34.32
N SER A 112 -15.57 0.31 -35.52
CA SER A 112 -16.86 0.61 -36.14
C SER A 112 -18.04 -0.05 -35.43
N THR A 113 -19.07 0.74 -35.13
CA THR A 113 -20.30 0.28 -34.47
C THR A 113 -21.17 -0.55 -35.42
N GLY A 114 -21.00 -1.87 -35.38
CA GLY A 114 -21.83 -2.81 -36.15
C GLY A 114 -23.27 -2.90 -35.61
N HIS A 115 -24.23 -2.29 -36.32
CA HIS A 115 -25.65 -2.49 -36.07
C HIS A 115 -26.05 -3.97 -36.32
N SER A 116 -26.68 -4.60 -35.33
CA SER A 116 -27.32 -5.92 -35.49
C SER A 116 -28.72 -5.89 -34.86
N GLY A 117 -29.74 -5.71 -35.71
CA GLY A 117 -31.13 -5.66 -35.27
C GLY A 117 -31.66 -7.04 -34.87
N HIS A 118 -32.13 -7.19 -33.63
CA HIS A 118 -32.81 -8.40 -33.17
C HIS A 118 -34.22 -8.50 -33.79
N HIS A 119 -34.36 -9.28 -34.86
CA HIS A 119 -35.68 -9.71 -35.33
C HIS A 119 -36.23 -10.80 -34.40
N ASN A 120 -37.17 -10.43 -33.54
CA ASN A 120 -38.05 -11.41 -32.91
C ASN A 120 -38.93 -12.04 -34.00
N ASN A 121 -38.85 -13.36 -34.15
CA ASN A 121 -39.81 -14.11 -34.98
C ASN A 121 -40.32 -15.31 -34.18
N LYS A 122 -41.57 -15.18 -33.70
CA LYS A 122 -42.26 -16.17 -32.87
C LYS A 122 -42.96 -17.16 -33.81
N GLY A 123 -42.44 -18.38 -33.91
CA GLY A 123 -42.97 -19.42 -34.78
C GLY A 123 -43.38 -20.66 -33.99
N ASP A 124 -44.67 -20.78 -33.70
CA ASP A 124 -45.24 -22.03 -33.20
C ASP A 124 -45.18 -23.12 -34.27
N ASN A 125 -44.76 -24.34 -33.92
CA ASN A 125 -45.28 -25.52 -34.58
C ASN A 125 -45.21 -26.79 -33.72
N LYS A 126 -46.02 -27.78 -34.10
CA LYS A 126 -46.50 -28.88 -33.26
C LYS A 126 -45.87 -30.22 -33.71
N SER A 127 -46.17 -31.30 -32.97
CA SER A 127 -45.94 -32.73 -33.31
C SER A 127 -44.49 -33.25 -33.14
N GLN A 128 -44.20 -34.54 -32.85
CA GLN A 128 -44.96 -35.68 -32.27
C GLN A 128 -43.99 -36.87 -32.03
N VAL A 129 -44.49 -37.98 -31.45
CA VAL A 129 -43.93 -39.36 -31.41
C VAL A 129 -42.99 -39.67 -30.23
N SER A 130 -43.04 -40.94 -29.80
CA SER A 130 -42.47 -41.48 -28.57
C SER A 130 -41.65 -42.76 -28.79
N SER A 131 -40.63 -42.96 -27.96
CA SER A 131 -40.02 -44.26 -27.58
C SER A 131 -39.38 -44.06 -26.20
N VAL A 132 -39.51 -44.89 -25.16
CA VAL A 132 -39.67 -46.36 -24.99
C VAL A 132 -38.37 -47.14 -25.21
N GLY A 133 -37.78 -47.59 -24.09
CA GLY A 133 -36.73 -48.63 -24.04
C GLY A 133 -35.32 -48.11 -23.71
N GLY A 134 -34.63 -48.76 -22.76
CA GLY A 134 -33.18 -48.57 -22.55
C GLY A 134 -32.70 -48.21 -21.12
N LYS A 135 -33.13 -48.91 -20.07
CA LYS A 135 -32.47 -48.80 -18.75
C LYS A 135 -31.11 -49.52 -18.79
N SER A 136 -30.02 -48.76 -18.79
CA SER A 136 -28.66 -49.28 -18.51
C SER A 136 -28.26 -48.92 -17.08
N PRO A 137 -27.62 -49.83 -16.31
CA PRO A 137 -27.17 -49.53 -14.96
C PRO A 137 -25.93 -48.61 -14.99
N SER A 138 -26.11 -47.35 -14.60
CA SER A 138 -25.00 -46.39 -14.50
C SER A 138 -24.07 -46.79 -13.34
N ARG A 139 -22.81 -47.10 -13.66
CA ARG A 139 -21.77 -47.52 -12.72
C ARG A 139 -21.44 -46.36 -11.78
N THR A 140 -21.88 -46.44 -10.53
CA THR A 140 -21.68 -45.40 -9.50
C THR A 140 -20.21 -45.28 -9.08
N THR A 141 -19.42 -44.55 -9.86
CA THR A 141 -18.08 -44.09 -9.44
C THR A 141 -18.21 -43.06 -8.32
N HIS A 142 -17.34 -43.15 -7.30
CA HIS A 142 -17.38 -42.31 -6.11
C HIS A 142 -17.50 -40.81 -6.43
N SER A 143 -18.52 -40.17 -5.86
CA SER A 143 -18.64 -38.71 -5.85
C SER A 143 -17.62 -38.11 -4.88
N GLN A 144 -16.35 -38.03 -5.29
CA GLN A 144 -15.41 -37.11 -4.66
C GLN A 144 -16.00 -35.72 -4.69
N SER A 145 -16.16 -35.11 -3.52
CA SER A 145 -16.84 -33.83 -3.36
C SER A 145 -16.06 -32.72 -4.08
N LYS A 146 -16.55 -32.32 -5.26
CA LYS A 146 -16.13 -31.09 -5.92
C LYS A 146 -16.57 -29.90 -5.07
N ALA A 147 -15.76 -29.59 -4.05
CA ALA A 147 -15.71 -28.28 -3.38
C ALA A 147 -15.12 -27.22 -4.34
N ASN A 148 -15.67 -27.15 -5.55
CA ASN A 148 -15.43 -26.07 -6.49
C ASN A 148 -16.05 -24.83 -5.88
N GLY A 149 -15.24 -24.03 -5.18
CA GLY A 149 -15.72 -22.88 -4.42
C GLY A 149 -16.59 -21.95 -5.28
N GLU A 150 -17.88 -21.94 -4.99
CA GLU A 150 -18.83 -21.05 -5.64
C GLU A 150 -18.45 -19.60 -5.26
N GLY A 151 -18.01 -18.83 -6.25
CA GLY A 151 -17.67 -17.42 -6.04
C GLY A 151 -18.90 -16.66 -5.58
N PHE A 152 -18.72 -15.74 -4.63
CA PHE A 152 -19.84 -15.00 -4.05
C PHE A 152 -20.47 -14.11 -5.14
N LYS A 153 -21.69 -14.46 -5.57
CA LYS A 153 -22.39 -13.77 -6.66
C LYS A 153 -23.22 -12.64 -6.09
N LEU A 154 -22.74 -11.41 -6.22
CA LEU A 154 -23.50 -10.23 -5.81
C LEU A 154 -24.40 -9.80 -6.97
N TYR A 155 -25.71 -9.89 -6.77
CA TYR A 155 -26.71 -9.41 -7.72
C TYR A 155 -26.85 -7.89 -7.55
N THR A 156 -26.27 -7.12 -8.47
CA THR A 156 -26.39 -5.67 -8.50
C THR A 156 -27.39 -5.24 -9.59
N CYS A 157 -27.90 -4.01 -9.50
CA CYS A 157 -28.74 -3.42 -10.55
C CYS A 157 -28.02 -3.27 -11.92
N CYS A 158 -26.69 -3.40 -11.96
CA CYS A 158 -25.89 -3.43 -13.20
C CYS A 158 -25.50 -4.86 -13.64
N GLY A 159 -26.01 -5.91 -12.98
CA GLY A 159 -25.74 -7.31 -13.31
C GLY A 159 -25.13 -8.12 -12.17
N VAL A 160 -24.82 -9.40 -12.47
CA VAL A 160 -24.27 -10.35 -11.49
C VAL A 160 -22.75 -10.21 -11.44
N ILE A 161 -22.21 -9.72 -10.32
CA ILE A 161 -20.77 -9.60 -10.11
C ILE A 161 -20.28 -10.82 -9.36
N GLU A 162 -19.52 -11.69 -10.05
CA GLU A 162 -18.86 -12.83 -9.41
C GLU A 162 -17.57 -12.40 -8.71
N PHE A 163 -17.65 -12.32 -7.38
CA PHE A 163 -16.50 -12.10 -6.50
C PHE A 163 -15.81 -13.43 -6.19
N SER A 164 -14.75 -13.71 -6.96
CA SER A 164 -13.72 -14.67 -6.55
C SER A 164 -13.01 -14.11 -5.31
N TRP A 165 -12.74 -14.95 -4.30
CA TRP A 165 -12.15 -14.55 -3.01
C TRP A 165 -10.95 -13.58 -3.10
N ILE A 166 -10.10 -13.72 -4.12
CA ILE A 166 -8.97 -12.80 -4.39
C ILE A 166 -9.45 -11.36 -4.67
N LYS A 167 -10.53 -11.18 -5.44
CA LYS A 167 -11.15 -9.85 -5.65
C LYS A 167 -11.67 -9.28 -4.32
N THR A 168 -12.30 -10.10 -3.50
CA THR A 168 -12.83 -9.70 -2.19
C THR A 168 -11.71 -9.24 -1.26
N LEU A 169 -10.59 -9.96 -1.20
CA LEU A 169 -9.41 -9.59 -0.42
C LEU A 169 -8.77 -8.28 -0.93
N ASN A 170 -8.66 -8.10 -2.25
CA ASN A 170 -8.13 -6.86 -2.83
C ASN A 170 -9.04 -5.65 -2.55
N ILE A 171 -10.36 -5.82 -2.58
CA ILE A 171 -11.33 -4.77 -2.23
C ILE A 171 -11.28 -4.46 -0.73
N MET A 172 -11.19 -5.48 0.13
CA MET A 172 -11.05 -5.29 1.57
C MET A 172 -9.73 -4.57 1.92
N SER A 173 -8.62 -4.90 1.23
CA SER A 173 -7.36 -4.17 1.32
C SER A 173 -7.54 -2.68 1.00
N LEU A 174 -8.14 -2.37 -0.16
CA LEU A 174 -8.38 -1.00 -0.59
C LEU A 174 -9.30 -0.24 0.38
N PHE A 175 -10.30 -0.92 0.98
CA PHE A 175 -11.16 -0.37 2.01
C PHE A 175 -10.42 -0.09 3.33
N LEU A 176 -9.59 -1.01 3.81
CA LEU A 176 -8.75 -0.80 5.01
C LEU A 176 -7.79 0.38 4.81
N ASN A 177 -7.17 0.48 3.63
CA ASN A 177 -6.29 1.58 3.28
C ASN A 177 -7.05 2.92 3.26
N LEU A 178 -8.27 2.96 2.71
CA LEU A 178 -9.14 4.15 2.73
C LEU A 178 -9.49 4.57 4.17
N VAL A 179 -9.85 3.62 5.04
CA VAL A 179 -10.13 3.90 6.46
C VAL A 179 -8.90 4.43 7.18
N ALA A 180 -7.71 3.88 6.91
CA ALA A 180 -6.45 4.36 7.46
C ALA A 180 -6.12 5.80 7.02
N PHE A 181 -6.30 6.13 5.73
CA PHE A 181 -6.11 7.50 5.24
C PHE A 181 -7.13 8.48 5.83
N LEU A 182 -8.39 8.08 6.03
CA LEU A 182 -9.40 8.91 6.69
C LEU A 182 -9.06 9.17 8.17
N ALA A 183 -8.59 8.16 8.90
CA ALA A 183 -8.14 8.31 10.29
C ALA A 183 -6.91 9.24 10.40
N LEU A 184 -5.95 9.09 9.48
CA LEU A 184 -4.76 9.96 9.39
C LEU A 184 -5.15 11.40 9.06
N ALA A 185 -6.06 11.63 8.11
CA ALA A 185 -6.57 12.96 7.79
C ALA A 185 -7.30 13.61 8.98
N ALA A 186 -8.11 12.85 9.72
CA ALA A 186 -8.77 13.33 10.93
C ALA A 186 -7.77 13.73 12.03
N LEU A 187 -6.68 12.97 12.22
CA LEU A 187 -5.60 13.31 13.16
C LEU A 187 -4.86 14.59 12.75
N ILE A 188 -4.57 14.78 11.46
CA ILE A 188 -3.95 16.03 10.96
C ILE A 188 -4.87 17.23 11.21
N ILE A 189 -6.18 17.10 10.92
CA ILE A 189 -7.16 18.17 11.16
C ILE A 189 -7.28 18.51 12.65
N ALA A 190 -7.32 17.50 13.53
CA ALA A 190 -7.36 17.69 14.98
C ALA A 190 -6.07 18.30 15.54
N GLY A 191 -4.90 17.90 15.02
CA GLY A 191 -3.61 18.49 15.37
C GLY A 191 -3.51 19.95 14.95
N TYR A 192 -3.92 20.26 13.72
CA TYR A 192 -3.91 21.63 13.20
C TYR A 192 -4.91 22.53 13.93
N SER A 193 -6.14 22.06 14.19
CA SER A 193 -7.14 22.87 14.90
C SER A 193 -6.75 23.11 16.36
N GLY A 194 -6.25 22.09 17.06
CA GLY A 194 -5.73 22.23 18.42
C GLY A 194 -4.51 23.16 18.50
N SER A 195 -3.51 22.96 17.63
CA SER A 195 -2.34 23.85 17.55
C SER A 195 -2.72 25.29 17.19
N SER A 196 -3.69 25.48 16.29
CA SER A 196 -4.24 26.80 15.94
C SER A 196 -4.93 27.48 17.13
N ALA A 197 -5.71 26.73 17.93
CA ALA A 197 -6.35 27.25 19.13
C ALA A 197 -5.35 27.60 20.26
N TYR A 198 -4.31 26.79 20.46
CA TYR A 198 -3.24 27.14 21.40
C TYR A 198 -2.44 28.35 20.91
N ASN A 199 -2.09 28.40 19.61
CA ASN A 199 -1.37 29.54 19.04
C ASN A 199 -2.21 30.82 19.08
N SER A 200 -3.52 30.78 18.82
CA SER A 200 -4.35 32.00 18.93
C SER A 200 -4.49 32.51 20.37
N LEU A 201 -4.34 31.64 21.37
CA LEU A 201 -4.37 31.98 22.79
C LEU A 201 -3.00 32.42 23.34
N LEU A 202 -1.88 31.94 22.79
CA LEU A 202 -0.52 32.18 23.31
C LEU A 202 0.34 33.10 22.42
N ASN A 203 -0.05 33.36 21.17
CA ASN A 203 0.66 34.27 20.26
C ASN A 203 0.78 35.67 20.86
N ASN A 204 1.95 36.28 20.67
CA ASN A 204 2.34 37.61 21.15
C ASN A 204 2.55 37.76 22.67
N ILE A 205 2.36 36.71 23.48
CA ILE A 205 2.91 36.75 24.84
C ILE A 205 4.42 36.52 24.76
N ASP A 206 5.16 37.49 25.27
CA ASP A 206 6.61 37.43 25.46
C ASP A 206 6.90 36.88 26.86
N ALA A 207 7.45 35.66 26.90
CA ALA A 207 7.80 34.93 28.13
C ALA A 207 8.92 35.62 28.95
N ASP A 208 9.68 36.54 28.35
CA ASP A 208 10.76 37.27 29.03
C ASP A 208 10.27 38.29 30.08
N THR A 209 8.99 38.27 30.48
CA THR A 209 8.43 39.15 31.53
C THR A 209 9.29 39.19 32.80
N THR A 210 9.76 38.02 33.26
CA THR A 210 10.65 37.89 34.43
C THR A 210 12.05 38.45 34.17
N PHE A 211 12.58 38.27 32.96
CA PHE A 211 13.84 38.87 32.54
C PHE A 211 13.73 40.40 32.48
N TYR A 212 12.65 40.94 31.92
CA TYR A 212 12.38 42.37 31.84
C TYR A 212 12.24 43.01 33.23
N ARG A 213 11.55 42.38 34.19
CA ARG A 213 11.50 42.89 35.57
C ARG A 213 12.89 42.90 36.23
N LYS A 214 13.68 41.83 36.05
CA LYS A 214 15.05 41.74 36.57
C LYS A 214 15.99 42.80 35.98
N MET A 215 15.96 42.99 34.65
CA MET A 215 16.73 44.01 33.95
C MET A 215 16.34 45.44 34.35
N LEU A 216 15.05 45.67 34.58
CA LEU A 216 14.52 46.93 35.06
C LEU A 216 15.02 47.24 36.48
N ILE A 217 14.96 46.29 37.43
CA ILE A 217 15.51 46.46 38.79
C ILE A 217 17.04 46.69 38.74
N ALA A 218 17.76 45.93 37.91
CA ALA A 218 19.20 46.04 37.76
C ALA A 218 19.63 47.40 37.18
N SER A 219 18.93 47.90 36.15
CA SER A 219 19.20 49.22 35.55
C SER A 219 18.84 50.39 36.46
N ALA A 220 17.74 50.30 37.24
CA ALA A 220 17.43 51.30 38.27
C ALA A 220 18.54 51.39 39.32
N ARG A 221 19.03 50.24 39.82
CA ARG A 221 20.17 50.18 40.73
C ARG A 221 21.45 50.73 40.10
N ALA A 222 21.83 50.27 38.91
CA ALA A 222 23.05 50.73 38.23
C ALA A 222 23.03 52.23 37.88
N CYS A 223 21.85 52.81 37.64
CA CYS A 223 21.68 54.26 37.47
C CYS A 223 22.00 55.05 38.75
N VAL A 224 21.58 54.53 39.91
CA VAL A 224 21.77 55.16 41.23
C VAL A 224 23.17 54.93 41.80
N PHE A 225 23.73 53.73 41.63
CA PHE A 225 25.07 53.34 42.12
C PHE A 225 26.22 53.73 41.15
N SER A 226 26.00 54.70 40.25
CA SER A 226 26.93 55.10 39.16
C SER A 226 28.22 55.82 39.60
N ASN A 227 28.55 55.79 40.89
CA ASN A 227 29.63 56.57 41.52
C ASN A 227 29.62 58.06 41.11
N GLN A 228 28.44 58.68 41.23
CA GLN A 228 28.18 60.10 40.91
C GLN A 228 28.37 60.50 39.42
N SER A 229 28.55 59.53 38.52
CA SER A 229 28.73 59.80 37.09
C SER A 229 27.40 59.98 36.37
N TYR A 230 27.04 61.22 36.06
CA TYR A 230 25.82 61.58 35.31
C TYR A 230 25.71 60.81 33.98
N ALA A 231 26.81 60.66 33.23
CA ALA A 231 26.80 59.96 31.94
C ALA A 231 26.44 58.47 32.08
N ILE A 232 26.91 57.82 33.15
CA ILE A 232 26.59 56.42 33.45
C ILE A 232 25.12 56.31 33.93
N SER A 233 24.67 57.20 34.80
CA SER A 233 23.26 57.28 35.22
C SER A 233 22.31 57.49 34.04
N TYR A 234 22.65 58.39 33.11
CA TYR A 234 21.85 58.67 31.93
C TYR A 234 21.72 57.42 31.04
N ASN A 235 22.82 56.70 30.78
CA ASN A 235 22.79 55.46 30.01
C ASN A 235 21.86 54.42 30.66
N TYR A 236 22.03 54.13 31.96
CA TYR A 236 21.16 53.18 32.65
C TYR A 236 19.71 53.64 32.78
N SER A 237 19.42 54.94 32.79
CA SER A 237 18.04 55.46 32.77
C SER A 237 17.33 55.22 31.43
N GLN A 238 18.06 55.23 30.30
CA GLN A 238 17.51 54.85 29.00
C GLN A 238 17.24 53.35 28.95
N ILE A 239 18.19 52.53 29.43
CA ILE A 239 18.02 51.07 29.55
C ILE A 239 16.78 50.74 30.40
N TYR A 240 16.63 51.38 31.56
CA TYR A 240 15.45 51.26 32.42
C TYR A 240 14.16 51.61 31.67
N SER A 241 14.14 52.73 30.93
CA SER A 241 12.98 53.16 30.14
C SER A 241 12.57 52.11 29.10
N THR A 242 13.54 51.57 28.35
CA THR A 242 13.30 50.50 27.36
C THR A 242 12.72 49.23 28.00
N TYR A 243 13.31 48.74 29.09
CA TYR A 243 12.79 47.55 29.78
C TYR A 243 11.47 47.80 30.50
N ARG A 244 11.18 49.04 30.95
CA ARG A 244 9.88 49.44 31.49
C ARG A 244 8.77 49.38 30.45
N VAL A 245 9.01 49.83 29.21
CA VAL A 245 8.03 49.69 28.12
C VAL A 245 7.79 48.22 27.78
N LYS A 246 8.85 47.42 27.62
CA LYS A 246 8.75 45.98 27.35
C LYS A 246 7.99 45.22 28.46
N TYR A 247 8.32 45.48 29.72
CA TYR A 247 7.65 44.87 30.87
C TYR A 247 6.16 45.20 30.91
N ILE A 248 5.79 46.47 30.73
CA ILE A 248 4.37 46.89 30.73
C ILE A 248 3.60 46.24 29.56
N ALA A 249 4.19 46.15 28.37
CA ALA A 249 3.58 45.47 27.22
C ALA A 249 3.35 43.98 27.51
N SER A 250 4.43 43.23 27.83
CA SER A 250 4.38 41.80 28.15
C SER A 250 3.37 41.48 29.27
N ILE A 251 3.33 42.25 30.35
CA ILE A 251 2.32 42.12 31.42
C ILE A 251 0.90 42.38 30.90
N THR A 252 0.71 43.39 30.05
CA THR A 252 -0.60 43.72 29.46
C THR A 252 -1.10 42.60 28.53
N ASP A 253 -0.20 41.88 27.86
CA ASP A 253 -0.55 40.75 27.01
C ASP A 253 -0.85 39.48 27.83
N VAL A 254 -0.06 39.19 28.88
CA VAL A 254 -0.37 38.13 29.86
C VAL A 254 -1.76 38.34 30.49
N LEU A 255 -2.08 39.57 30.91
CA LEU A 255 -3.38 39.89 31.55
C LEU A 255 -4.60 39.77 30.61
N LYS A 256 -4.43 39.66 29.28
CA LYS A 256 -5.52 39.35 28.34
C LYS A 256 -5.88 37.87 28.29
N VAL A 257 -4.91 37.00 28.62
CA VAL A 257 -5.00 35.54 28.43
C VAL A 257 -5.17 34.81 29.76
N VAL A 258 -4.61 35.33 30.84
CA VAL A 258 -4.74 34.74 32.18
C VAL A 258 -6.13 35.05 32.77
N PRO A 259 -6.93 34.04 33.17
CA PRO A 259 -8.29 34.23 33.66
C PRO A 259 -8.40 35.25 34.82
N PRO A 260 -9.44 36.11 34.86
CA PRO A 260 -9.58 37.19 35.85
C PRO A 260 -9.48 36.75 37.33
N GLN A 261 -9.83 35.50 37.64
CA GLN A 261 -9.80 34.96 39.00
C GLN A 261 -8.36 34.76 39.54
N LEU A 262 -7.36 34.65 38.66
CA LEU A 262 -5.96 34.50 39.03
C LEU A 262 -5.25 35.86 39.19
N GLN A 263 -5.76 36.92 38.56
CA GLN A 263 -5.13 38.24 38.54
C GLN A 263 -5.18 38.87 39.94
N TYR A 264 -4.04 39.00 40.63
CA TYR A 264 -3.93 39.28 42.08
C TYR A 264 -4.84 40.40 42.62
N HIS A 265 -4.71 41.60 42.08
CA HIS A 265 -5.74 42.19 41.24
C HIS A 265 -7.19 42.16 41.78
N ILE A 266 -8.00 41.40 41.04
CA ILE A 266 -9.46 41.41 41.02
C ILE A 266 -10.06 40.74 42.27
N PRO A 267 -9.60 39.55 42.74
CA PRO A 267 -10.12 38.94 43.98
C PRO A 267 -9.87 39.78 45.24
N ARG A 268 -8.97 40.77 45.20
CA ARG A 268 -8.67 41.68 46.31
C ARG A 268 -9.33 43.05 46.17
N ASN A 269 -10.04 43.30 45.07
CA ASN A 269 -10.69 44.58 44.77
C ASN A 269 -9.73 45.80 44.89
N ILE A 270 -8.50 45.64 44.40
CA ILE A 270 -7.47 46.70 44.37
C ILE A 270 -7.17 47.13 42.94
N THR A 271 -6.76 48.38 42.76
CA THR A 271 -6.33 48.91 41.46
C THR A 271 -4.90 48.48 41.13
N ILE A 272 -4.54 48.50 39.84
CA ILE A 272 -3.17 48.22 39.37
C ILE A 272 -2.15 49.20 39.97
N PHE A 273 -2.57 50.44 40.27
CA PHE A 273 -1.74 51.46 40.92
C PHE A 273 -1.42 51.16 42.39
N GLU A 274 -2.21 50.31 43.05
CA GLU A 274 -2.03 49.94 44.45
C GLU A 274 -1.11 48.73 44.65
N LEU A 275 -0.78 48.01 43.57
CA LEU A 275 0.14 46.88 43.58
C LEU A 275 1.54 47.27 44.07
N ARG A 276 2.15 46.41 44.89
CA ARG A 276 3.53 46.53 45.40
C ARG A 276 4.51 46.67 44.23
N THR A 277 4.33 45.90 43.16
CA THR A 277 5.17 45.96 41.95
C THR A 277 5.06 47.31 41.23
N TYR A 278 3.86 47.91 41.14
CA TYR A 278 3.69 49.23 40.55
C TYR A 278 4.36 50.31 41.43
N LYS A 279 4.17 50.22 42.75
CA LYS A 279 4.82 51.11 43.72
C LYS A 279 6.35 51.00 43.67
N ALA A 280 6.91 49.80 43.45
CA ALA A 280 8.34 49.62 43.18
C ALA A 280 8.79 50.41 41.94
N MET A 281 8.05 50.32 40.83
CA MET A 281 8.34 51.05 39.58
C MET A 281 8.23 52.58 39.73
N VAL A 282 7.35 53.08 40.59
CA VAL A 282 7.30 54.51 40.92
C VAL A 282 8.54 54.91 41.73
N THR A 283 8.91 54.12 42.75
CA THR A 283 10.11 54.36 43.57
C THR A 283 11.40 54.30 42.75
N GLU A 284 11.54 53.32 41.87
CA GLU A 284 12.65 53.17 40.91
C GLU A 284 12.78 54.40 40.02
N SER A 285 11.66 54.87 39.44
CA SER A 285 11.63 56.06 38.58
C SER A 285 12.00 57.34 39.34
N MET A 286 11.55 57.46 40.59
CA MET A 286 11.89 58.60 41.47
C MET A 286 13.37 58.61 41.86
N ALA A 287 13.94 57.45 42.18
CA ALA A 287 15.36 57.32 42.51
C ALA A 287 16.26 57.63 41.30
N ILE A 288 15.88 57.18 40.10
CA ILE A 288 16.54 57.56 38.84
C ILE A 288 16.49 59.08 38.65
N GLY A 289 15.34 59.72 38.87
CA GLY A 289 15.21 61.19 38.81
C GLY A 289 16.12 61.91 39.80
N LEU A 290 16.24 61.41 41.03
CA LEU A 290 17.17 61.95 42.04
C LEU A 290 18.64 61.79 41.64
N ALA A 291 19.02 60.65 41.06
CA ALA A 291 20.38 60.40 40.58
C ALA A 291 20.75 61.30 39.39
N LEU A 292 19.85 61.47 38.41
CA LEU A 292 20.05 62.39 37.27
C LEU A 292 20.14 63.87 37.73
N ASN A 293 19.46 64.23 38.82
CA ASN A 293 19.59 65.53 39.48
C ASN A 293 20.79 65.62 40.45
N GLY A 294 21.76 64.72 40.36
CA GLY A 294 22.98 64.71 41.19
C GLY A 294 22.78 64.34 42.67
N SER A 295 21.56 64.03 43.10
CA SER A 295 21.20 63.73 44.49
C SER A 295 21.40 62.25 44.85
N TYR A 296 22.57 61.71 44.49
CA TYR A 296 22.91 60.28 44.54
C TYR A 296 22.66 59.62 45.91
N VAL A 297 23.02 60.28 47.02
CA VAL A 297 22.82 59.75 48.38
C VAL A 297 21.33 59.49 48.63
N LYS A 298 20.46 60.47 48.35
CA LYS A 298 19.00 60.34 48.52
C LYS A 298 18.40 59.28 47.60
N ALA A 299 18.95 59.10 46.40
CA ALA A 299 18.53 58.05 45.47
C ALA A 299 18.91 56.66 45.99
N MET A 300 20.10 56.51 46.58
CA MET A 300 20.59 55.29 47.20
C MET A 300 19.80 54.94 48.47
N ASP A 301 19.56 55.90 49.35
CA ASP A 301 18.71 55.73 50.54
C ASP A 301 17.29 55.25 50.17
N LEU A 302 16.74 55.78 49.07
CA LEU A 302 15.42 55.41 48.57
C LEU A 302 15.38 53.97 48.03
N ILE A 303 16.38 53.54 47.24
CA ILE A 303 16.49 52.18 46.70
C ILE A 303 16.98 51.13 47.71
N GLU A 304 17.62 51.54 48.80
CA GLU A 304 17.97 50.60 49.88
C GLU A 304 16.99 50.61 51.06
N SER A 305 15.94 51.44 50.99
CA SER A 305 14.86 51.50 51.98
C SER A 305 14.13 50.16 52.16
N SER A 306 13.68 49.88 53.39
CA SER A 306 12.83 48.73 53.70
C SER A 306 11.49 48.76 52.94
N ILE A 307 10.94 49.94 52.71
CA ILE A 307 9.71 50.16 51.96
C ILE A 307 9.88 49.70 50.49
N TYR A 308 10.99 50.05 49.85
CA TYR A 308 11.27 49.58 48.48
C TYR A 308 11.52 48.07 48.42
N LYS A 309 12.24 47.50 49.39
CA LYS A 309 12.46 46.05 49.49
C LYS A 309 11.13 45.30 49.66
N TYR A 310 10.21 45.82 50.48
CA TYR A 310 8.83 45.34 50.55
C TYR A 310 8.06 45.50 49.22
N TYR A 311 8.27 46.57 48.45
CA TYR A 311 7.65 46.70 47.13
C TYR A 311 8.23 45.73 46.07
N LEU A 312 9.52 45.38 46.14
CA LEU A 312 10.16 44.41 45.24
C LEU A 312 9.54 43.01 45.33
N GLU A 313 9.37 42.49 46.54
CA GLU A 313 8.70 41.21 46.84
C GLU A 313 7.29 41.10 46.26
N GLY A 314 6.64 42.23 45.94
CA GLY A 314 5.35 42.26 45.27
C GLY A 314 5.32 41.43 44.00
N TYR A 315 6.40 41.39 43.23
CA TYR A 315 6.43 40.74 41.93
C TYR A 315 6.21 39.21 42.01
N ASP A 316 6.88 38.53 42.95
CA ASP A 316 6.74 37.08 43.18
C ASP A 316 5.36 36.69 43.73
N ILE A 317 4.57 37.66 44.22
CA ILE A 317 3.23 37.45 44.79
C ILE A 317 2.12 37.85 43.80
N GLU A 318 2.32 38.94 43.05
CA GLU A 318 1.29 39.61 42.24
C GLU A 318 1.26 39.14 40.79
N TYR A 319 2.43 38.81 40.23
CA TYR A 319 2.60 38.56 38.80
C TYR A 319 3.17 37.19 38.46
N LYS A 320 4.08 36.66 39.30
CA LYS A 320 4.67 35.34 39.07
C LYS A 320 3.64 34.20 38.93
N PRO A 321 2.56 34.09 39.74
CA PRO A 321 1.55 33.05 39.53
C PRO A 321 0.82 33.14 38.17
N LEU A 322 0.82 34.31 37.52
CA LEU A 322 0.25 34.48 36.17
C LEU A 322 1.20 33.94 35.10
N LEU A 323 2.51 34.06 35.34
CA LEU A 323 3.57 33.53 34.48
C LEU A 323 3.72 32.02 34.67
N ASP A 324 3.68 31.52 35.90
CA ASP A 324 3.66 30.07 36.20
C ASP A 324 2.47 29.38 35.49
N TYR A 325 1.29 30.04 35.44
CA TYR A 325 0.13 29.57 34.67
C TYR A 325 0.38 29.59 33.15
N TYR A 326 1.00 30.65 32.62
CA TYR A 326 1.35 30.75 31.20
C TYR A 326 2.39 29.72 30.78
N GLU A 327 3.47 29.54 31.55
CA GLU A 327 4.51 28.52 31.32
C GLU A 327 3.90 27.12 31.33
N ASN A 328 3.00 26.81 32.28
CA ASN A 328 2.27 25.55 32.28
C ASN A 328 1.37 25.39 31.03
N LYS A 329 0.73 26.46 30.53
CA LYS A 329 -0.07 26.41 29.29
C LYS A 329 0.78 26.24 28.03
N GLU A 330 1.99 26.76 28.01
CA GLU A 330 2.96 26.51 26.94
C GLU A 330 3.48 25.07 26.99
N VAL A 331 3.75 24.52 28.18
CA VAL A 331 4.08 23.10 28.36
C VAL A 331 2.91 22.19 27.95
N GLU A 332 1.66 22.55 28.25
CA GLU A 332 0.47 21.85 27.73
C GLU A 332 0.41 21.88 26.20
N ARG A 333 0.69 23.04 25.55
CA ARG A 333 0.75 23.15 24.08
C ARG A 333 1.81 22.22 23.48
N GLN A 334 3.02 22.22 24.05
CA GLN A 334 4.12 21.38 23.57
C GLN A 334 3.80 19.89 23.75
N ASN A 335 3.29 19.49 24.91
CA ASN A 335 2.85 18.11 25.18
C ASN A 335 1.71 17.67 24.25
N PHE A 336 0.73 18.54 23.96
CA PHE A 336 -0.32 18.27 22.98
C PHE A 336 0.27 18.04 21.57
N SER A 337 1.18 18.90 21.12
CA SER A 337 1.82 18.77 19.81
C SER A 337 2.64 17.47 19.69
N ILE A 338 3.44 17.14 20.71
CA ILE A 338 4.21 15.89 20.78
C ILE A 338 3.27 14.68 20.76
N THR A 339 2.16 14.72 21.51
CA THR A 339 1.18 13.63 21.57
C THR A 339 0.52 13.38 20.21
N ILE A 340 0.04 14.44 19.53
CA ILE A 340 -0.61 14.29 18.21
C ILE A 340 0.39 13.80 17.15
N THR A 341 1.61 14.33 17.13
CA THR A 341 2.67 13.87 16.20
C THR A 341 3.02 12.41 16.44
N THR A 342 3.10 11.98 17.70
CA THR A 342 3.36 10.57 18.08
C THR A 342 2.21 9.65 17.66
N LEU A 343 0.96 10.04 17.89
CA LEU A 343 -0.22 9.28 17.43
C LEU A 343 -0.26 9.16 15.89
N SER A 344 0.06 10.24 15.18
CA SER A 344 0.14 10.24 13.72
C SER A 344 1.23 9.29 13.20
N LEU A 345 2.40 9.29 13.84
CA LEU A 345 3.50 8.37 13.51
C LEU A 345 3.11 6.91 13.74
N ILE A 346 2.47 6.59 14.87
CA ILE A 346 1.96 5.24 15.17
C ILE A 346 0.97 4.78 14.10
N VAL A 347 0.01 5.62 13.71
CA VAL A 347 -0.96 5.30 12.65
C VAL A 347 -0.27 5.08 11.31
N ILE A 348 0.75 5.86 10.95
CA ILE A 348 1.56 5.65 9.73
C ILE A 348 2.28 4.30 9.79
N CYS A 349 2.96 3.98 10.88
CA CYS A 349 3.68 2.71 11.03
C CYS A 349 2.75 1.49 10.95
N VAL A 350 1.60 1.52 11.64
CA VAL A 350 0.59 0.45 11.57
C VAL A 350 0.01 0.33 10.16
N SER A 351 -0.26 1.45 9.48
CA SER A 351 -0.76 1.46 8.11
C SER A 351 0.24 0.79 7.16
N ILE A 352 1.52 1.18 7.20
CA ILE A 352 2.57 0.58 6.37
C ILE A 352 2.72 -0.92 6.61
N ALA A 353 2.67 -1.35 7.88
CA ALA A 353 2.77 -2.75 8.28
C ALA A 353 1.60 -3.63 7.79
N VAL A 354 0.42 -3.05 7.52
CA VAL A 354 -0.73 -3.76 6.94
C VAL A 354 -0.74 -3.65 5.41
N VAL A 355 -0.49 -2.46 4.85
CA VAL A 355 -0.54 -2.19 3.40
C VAL A 355 0.45 -3.07 2.63
N ILE A 356 1.73 -3.09 3.04
CA ILE A 356 2.79 -3.73 2.25
C ILE A 356 2.57 -5.25 2.12
N PRO A 357 2.35 -6.03 3.20
CA PRO A 357 2.12 -7.47 3.07
C PRO A 357 0.90 -7.81 2.23
N VAL A 358 -0.19 -7.03 2.31
CA VAL A 358 -1.42 -7.31 1.55
C VAL A 358 -1.25 -6.96 0.06
N VAL A 359 -0.51 -5.90 -0.29
CA VAL A 359 -0.14 -5.60 -1.69
C VAL A 359 0.74 -6.72 -2.26
N VAL A 360 1.80 -7.13 -1.55
CA VAL A 360 2.68 -8.22 -1.98
C VAL A 360 1.90 -9.53 -2.15
N ALA A 361 1.02 -9.87 -1.21
CA ALA A 361 0.14 -11.03 -1.31
C ALA A 361 -0.78 -10.95 -2.53
N SER A 362 -1.40 -9.80 -2.80
CA SER A 362 -2.29 -9.62 -3.96
C SER A 362 -1.58 -9.87 -5.30
N ILE A 363 -0.33 -9.42 -5.44
CA ILE A 363 0.51 -9.63 -6.62
C ILE A 363 0.87 -11.12 -6.74
N ALA A 364 1.34 -11.74 -5.66
CA ALA A 364 1.69 -13.17 -5.63
C ALA A 364 0.47 -14.07 -5.96
N PHE A 365 -0.71 -13.73 -5.45
CA PHE A 365 -1.95 -14.45 -5.79
C PHE A 365 -2.40 -14.24 -7.24
N SER A 366 -2.19 -13.05 -7.83
CA SER A 366 -2.46 -12.84 -9.26
C SER A 366 -1.53 -13.69 -10.12
N LEU A 367 -0.21 -13.58 -9.93
CA LEU A 367 0.78 -14.36 -10.68
C LEU A 367 0.54 -15.88 -10.58
N LYS A 368 0.20 -16.37 -9.38
CA LYS A 368 -0.16 -17.79 -9.17
C LYS A 368 -1.44 -18.16 -9.91
N ARG A 369 -2.49 -17.32 -9.86
CA ARG A 369 -3.76 -17.53 -10.60
C ARG A 369 -3.51 -17.58 -12.10
N ASP A 370 -2.72 -16.66 -12.64
CA ASP A 370 -2.45 -16.55 -14.07
C ASP A 370 -1.65 -17.76 -14.56
N SER A 371 -0.65 -18.22 -13.80
CA SER A 371 0.07 -19.47 -14.11
C SER A 371 -0.87 -20.70 -14.17
N SER A 372 -1.89 -20.78 -13.31
CA SER A 372 -2.88 -21.85 -13.33
C SER A 372 -3.83 -21.74 -14.53
N ASN A 373 -4.25 -20.52 -14.88
CA ASN A 373 -5.09 -20.28 -16.05
C ASN A 373 -4.34 -20.60 -17.35
N THR A 374 -3.07 -20.20 -17.49
CA THR A 374 -2.21 -20.56 -18.62
C THR A 374 -2.04 -22.07 -18.75
N LYS A 375 -1.83 -22.80 -17.64
CA LYS A 375 -1.78 -24.28 -17.65
C LYS A 375 -3.12 -24.88 -18.14
N LYS A 376 -4.26 -24.41 -17.64
CA LYS A 376 -5.60 -24.86 -18.08
C LYS A 376 -5.87 -24.55 -19.56
N ILE A 377 -5.47 -23.38 -20.05
CA ILE A 377 -5.61 -22.99 -21.46
C ILE A 377 -4.72 -23.87 -22.36
N LYS A 378 -3.46 -24.12 -21.97
CA LYS A 378 -2.57 -25.06 -22.68
C LYS A 378 -3.16 -26.47 -22.72
N GLN A 379 -3.69 -26.97 -21.60
CA GLN A 379 -4.35 -28.28 -21.54
C GLN A 379 -5.61 -28.35 -22.42
N MET A 380 -6.45 -27.30 -22.41
CA MET A 380 -7.63 -27.23 -23.28
C MET A 380 -7.25 -27.22 -24.77
N LYS A 381 -6.18 -26.52 -25.15
CA LYS A 381 -5.65 -26.57 -26.52
C LYS A 381 -5.03 -27.93 -26.87
N ALA A 382 -4.32 -28.57 -25.94
CA ALA A 382 -3.78 -29.91 -26.15
C ALA A 382 -4.89 -30.94 -26.40
N ASN A 383 -6.03 -30.84 -25.71
CA ASN A 383 -7.20 -31.67 -25.99
C ASN A 383 -7.77 -31.43 -27.40
N LEU A 384 -7.80 -30.18 -27.90
CA LEU A 384 -8.24 -29.86 -29.26
C LEU A 384 -7.30 -30.46 -30.33
N LEU A 385 -5.99 -30.50 -30.06
CA LEU A 385 -5.03 -31.22 -30.89
C LEU A 385 -5.26 -32.74 -30.81
N GLN A 386 -5.48 -33.29 -29.62
CA GLN A 386 -5.82 -34.72 -29.45
C GLN A 386 -7.08 -35.11 -30.24
N ASP A 387 -8.12 -34.27 -30.23
CA ASP A 387 -9.35 -34.49 -31.01
C ASP A 387 -9.10 -34.35 -32.53
N THR A 388 -8.17 -33.49 -32.94
CA THR A 388 -7.70 -33.38 -34.33
C THR A 388 -6.96 -34.65 -34.78
N MET A 389 -6.18 -35.28 -33.89
CA MET A 389 -5.52 -36.57 -34.15
C MET A 389 -6.51 -37.75 -34.18
N LYS A 390 -7.67 -37.68 -33.51
CA LYS A 390 -8.68 -38.76 -33.53
C LYS A 390 -9.41 -38.88 -34.88
N ASP A 391 -9.63 -37.78 -35.58
CA ASP A 391 -10.23 -37.78 -36.93
C ASP A 391 -9.15 -38.07 -37.99
N GLN A 392 -9.24 -39.23 -38.64
CA GLN A 392 -8.32 -39.66 -39.70
C GLN A 392 -8.13 -38.61 -40.81
N THR A 393 -9.19 -37.92 -41.22
CA THR A 393 -9.14 -36.96 -42.33
C THR A 393 -8.46 -35.65 -41.90
N MET A 394 -8.67 -35.23 -40.65
CA MET A 394 -7.98 -34.07 -40.09
C MET A 394 -6.54 -34.40 -39.73
N ARG A 395 -6.25 -35.62 -39.26
CA ARG A 395 -4.89 -36.16 -39.01
C ARG A 395 -4.05 -36.13 -40.28
N GLU A 396 -4.56 -36.64 -41.41
CA GLU A 396 -3.84 -36.63 -42.69
C GLU A 396 -3.55 -35.21 -43.20
N LEU A 397 -4.52 -34.30 -43.10
CA LEU A 397 -4.33 -32.90 -43.47
C LEU A 397 -3.37 -32.17 -42.51
N PHE A 398 -3.37 -32.52 -41.22
CA PHE A 398 -2.43 -31.98 -40.24
C PHE A 398 -1.01 -32.51 -40.45
N ARG A 399 -0.84 -33.79 -40.81
CA ARG A 399 0.46 -34.38 -41.21
C ARG A 399 1.08 -33.61 -42.37
N ALA A 400 0.28 -33.32 -43.40
CA ALA A 400 0.74 -32.53 -44.55
C ALA A 400 1.12 -31.09 -44.16
N HIS A 401 0.41 -30.48 -43.20
CA HIS A 401 0.77 -29.17 -42.65
C HIS A 401 2.09 -29.22 -41.86
N CYS A 402 2.28 -30.21 -40.98
CA CYS A 402 3.51 -30.38 -40.20
C CYS A 402 4.73 -30.66 -41.08
N ALA A 403 4.56 -31.42 -42.17
CA ALA A 403 5.60 -31.59 -43.19
C ALA A 403 5.98 -30.25 -43.88
N SER A 404 5.07 -29.30 -44.00
CA SER A 404 5.36 -27.95 -44.54
C SER A 404 5.92 -26.96 -43.51
N GLU A 405 5.78 -27.23 -42.22
CA GLU A 405 6.35 -26.42 -41.11
C GLU A 405 7.63 -27.02 -40.51
N PHE A 406 8.17 -28.11 -41.08
CA PHE A 406 9.31 -28.86 -40.54
C PHE A 406 9.10 -29.33 -39.08
N SER A 407 7.91 -29.86 -38.81
CA SER A 407 7.49 -30.41 -37.51
C SER A 407 6.92 -31.84 -37.62
N LEU A 408 7.29 -32.57 -38.68
CA LEU A 408 6.75 -33.89 -39.03
C LEU A 408 7.13 -34.98 -38.01
N GLU A 409 8.30 -34.87 -37.40
CA GLU A 409 8.86 -35.80 -36.42
C GLU A 409 8.03 -35.76 -35.14
N ASN A 410 7.67 -34.56 -34.69
CA ASN A 410 6.74 -34.32 -33.58
C ASN A 410 5.35 -34.93 -33.87
N PHE A 411 4.85 -34.76 -35.10
CA PHE A 411 3.61 -35.39 -35.54
C PHE A 411 3.71 -36.92 -35.51
N MET A 412 4.79 -37.50 -36.05
CA MET A 412 5.00 -38.94 -36.14
C MET A 412 5.10 -39.58 -34.75
N LEU A 413 5.75 -38.93 -33.80
CA LEU A 413 5.75 -39.34 -32.39
C LEU A 413 4.34 -39.36 -31.78
N LEU A 414 3.52 -38.33 -32.00
CA LEU A 414 2.11 -38.34 -31.55
C LEU A 414 1.28 -39.44 -32.22
N ASP A 415 1.54 -39.74 -33.50
CA ASP A 415 0.87 -40.80 -34.26
C ASP A 415 1.22 -42.19 -33.68
N LYS A 416 2.52 -42.46 -33.47
CA LYS A 416 3.02 -43.70 -32.84
C LYS A 416 2.53 -43.89 -31.41
N ILE A 417 2.53 -42.84 -30.57
CA ILE A 417 1.96 -42.92 -29.21
C ILE A 417 0.44 -43.16 -29.26
N THR A 418 -0.26 -42.62 -30.26
CA THR A 418 -1.68 -42.91 -30.46
C THR A 418 -1.89 -44.39 -30.80
N ASP A 419 -1.02 -44.99 -31.61
CA ASP A 419 -1.07 -46.43 -31.88
C ASP A 419 -0.71 -47.29 -30.66
N TYR A 420 0.30 -46.92 -29.87
CA TYR A 420 0.56 -47.59 -28.57
C TYR A 420 -0.70 -47.60 -27.68
N LYS A 421 -1.43 -46.48 -27.61
CA LYS A 421 -2.70 -46.39 -26.87
C LYS A 421 -3.80 -47.23 -27.49
N ASN A 422 -3.89 -47.31 -28.82
CA ASN A 422 -4.81 -48.21 -29.52
C ASN A 422 -4.52 -49.70 -29.23
N TYR A 423 -3.25 -50.09 -29.07
CA TYR A 423 -2.87 -51.46 -28.65
C TYR A 423 -3.13 -51.69 -27.15
N SER A 424 -2.88 -50.68 -26.31
CA SER A 424 -3.18 -50.71 -24.87
C SER A 424 -4.67 -50.94 -24.61
N GLU A 425 -5.55 -50.15 -25.25
CA GLU A 425 -7.01 -50.30 -25.13
C GLU A 425 -7.49 -51.67 -25.62
N ARG A 426 -6.90 -52.20 -26.70
CA ARG A 426 -7.19 -53.57 -27.18
C ARG A 426 -6.72 -54.65 -26.21
N SER A 427 -5.57 -54.46 -25.57
CA SER A 427 -5.07 -55.39 -24.54
C SER A 427 -6.04 -55.46 -23.36
N PHE A 428 -6.46 -54.29 -22.85
CA PHE A 428 -7.47 -54.18 -21.79
C PHE A 428 -8.81 -54.81 -22.19
N GLN A 429 -9.32 -54.57 -23.41
CA GLN A 429 -10.54 -55.20 -23.91
C GLN A 429 -10.44 -56.74 -24.02
N ILE A 430 -9.24 -57.28 -24.29
CA ILE A 430 -9.00 -58.74 -24.30
C ILE A 430 -8.95 -59.28 -22.86
N GLN A 431 -8.25 -58.60 -21.94
CA GLN A 431 -8.19 -58.97 -20.53
C GLN A 431 -9.57 -58.97 -19.87
N GLU A 432 -10.38 -57.91 -20.08
CA GLU A 432 -11.76 -57.80 -19.60
C GLU A 432 -12.62 -58.96 -20.15
N TYR A 433 -12.51 -59.27 -21.44
CA TYR A 433 -13.22 -60.39 -22.06
C TYR A 433 -12.81 -61.77 -21.51
N LEU A 434 -11.51 -62.01 -21.31
CA LEU A 434 -11.01 -63.28 -20.76
C LEU A 434 -11.48 -63.47 -19.31
N TYR A 435 -11.37 -62.43 -18.49
CA TYR A 435 -11.78 -62.44 -17.08
C TYR A 435 -13.29 -62.70 -16.90
N ASP A 436 -14.14 -62.02 -17.67
CA ASP A 436 -15.60 -62.26 -17.64
C ASP A 436 -15.94 -63.69 -18.10
N ASN A 437 -15.22 -64.22 -19.09
CA ASN A 437 -15.50 -65.54 -19.68
C ASN A 437 -15.03 -66.69 -18.79
N GLU A 438 -13.91 -66.56 -18.06
CA GLU A 438 -13.51 -67.54 -17.05
C GLU A 438 -14.50 -67.65 -15.90
N ASN A 439 -14.99 -66.51 -15.39
CA ASN A 439 -15.97 -66.47 -14.30
C ASN A 439 -17.34 -66.99 -14.76
N SER A 440 -17.73 -66.71 -16.00
CA SER A 440 -18.96 -67.26 -16.60
C SER A 440 -18.93 -68.79 -16.73
N SER A 441 -17.75 -69.36 -16.99
CA SER A 441 -17.59 -70.80 -17.25
C SER A 441 -17.61 -71.70 -16.00
N LYS A 442 -17.63 -71.12 -14.78
CA LYS A 442 -17.53 -71.86 -13.50
C LYS A 442 -18.86 -72.05 -12.75
N ASN A 443 -19.98 -71.52 -13.25
CA ASN A 443 -21.26 -71.50 -12.52
C ASN A 443 -22.34 -72.47 -13.09
N ASP A 444 -22.08 -73.19 -14.18
CA ASP A 444 -23.12 -73.91 -14.94
C ASP A 444 -23.13 -75.45 -14.69
N GLU A 445 -22.41 -75.93 -13.67
CA GLU A 445 -22.31 -77.38 -13.36
C GLU A 445 -23.36 -77.88 -12.35
N THR A 446 -24.25 -77.02 -11.83
CA THR A 446 -25.28 -77.38 -10.83
C THR A 446 -26.69 -76.81 -11.10
N SER A 447 -27.35 -77.24 -12.18
CA SER A 447 -28.84 -77.25 -12.24
C SER A 447 -29.41 -78.16 -13.36
N SER A 448 -29.08 -79.46 -13.35
CA SER A 448 -29.71 -80.43 -14.27
C SER A 448 -31.14 -80.79 -13.83
N THR A 449 -32.14 -79.94 -14.09
CA THR A 449 -33.57 -80.28 -13.88
C THR A 449 -34.42 -80.02 -15.12
N ILE A 450 -34.89 -81.13 -15.68
CA ILE A 450 -35.74 -81.28 -16.86
C ILE A 450 -37.05 -80.47 -16.75
N THR A 451 -37.41 -79.68 -17.76
CA THR A 451 -38.80 -79.63 -18.27
C THR A 451 -38.81 -79.25 -19.75
N SER A 452 -39.56 -79.99 -20.56
CA SER A 452 -39.65 -79.80 -22.02
C SER A 452 -41.03 -79.29 -22.43
N SER A 453 -41.11 -78.22 -23.24
CA SER A 453 -42.31 -77.89 -24.02
C SER A 453 -41.97 -77.07 -25.27
N SER A 454 -42.69 -77.35 -26.36
CA SER A 454 -42.65 -76.68 -27.66
C SER A 454 -43.12 -75.20 -27.58
N THR A 455 -43.02 -74.32 -28.59
CA THR A 455 -43.61 -74.49 -29.94
C THR A 455 -43.15 -73.41 -30.95
N GLN A 456 -42.99 -73.82 -32.23
CA GLN A 456 -43.01 -73.05 -33.50
C GLN A 456 -42.12 -71.80 -33.75
N GLN A 457 -41.18 -72.00 -34.69
CA GLN A 457 -40.97 -71.21 -35.93
C GLN A 457 -40.88 -69.66 -35.88
N GLU A 458 -39.64 -69.15 -36.02
CA GLU A 458 -39.29 -68.17 -37.07
C GLU A 458 -37.81 -68.33 -37.49
N PRO A 459 -37.41 -67.93 -38.72
CA PRO A 459 -36.07 -68.17 -39.25
C PRO A 459 -35.03 -67.18 -38.68
N THR A 460 -34.54 -67.46 -37.48
CA THR A 460 -33.51 -66.64 -36.81
C THR A 460 -32.22 -66.56 -37.64
N LYS A 461 -31.84 -65.32 -37.99
CA LYS A 461 -30.59 -65.04 -38.74
C LYS A 461 -29.40 -65.56 -37.93
N LYS A 462 -28.59 -66.43 -38.54
CA LYS A 462 -27.37 -67.01 -37.93
C LYS A 462 -26.48 -65.90 -37.35
N LYS A 463 -26.55 -65.69 -36.02
CA LYS A 463 -25.51 -64.98 -35.27
C LYS A 463 -24.22 -65.77 -35.49
N LYS A 464 -23.33 -65.27 -36.35
CA LYS A 464 -21.94 -65.74 -36.34
C LYS A 464 -21.43 -65.55 -34.91
N ALA A 465 -21.04 -66.63 -34.24
CA ALA A 465 -20.32 -66.49 -32.99
C ALA A 465 -19.12 -65.57 -33.25
N LYS A 466 -19.00 -64.48 -32.49
CA LYS A 466 -17.76 -63.70 -32.51
C LYS A 466 -16.68 -64.69 -32.09
N LYS A 467 -15.62 -64.82 -32.90
CA LYS A 467 -14.43 -65.59 -32.52
C LYS A 467 -13.93 -64.95 -31.23
N GLY A 468 -14.04 -65.68 -30.11
CA GLY A 468 -13.60 -65.17 -28.81
C GLY A 468 -12.11 -64.87 -28.86
N PHE A 469 -11.68 -63.86 -28.10
CA PHE A 469 -10.26 -63.63 -27.89
C PHE A 469 -9.68 -64.78 -27.08
N THR A 470 -8.43 -65.13 -27.38
CA THR A 470 -7.67 -66.17 -26.68
C THR A 470 -6.43 -65.55 -26.03
N GLU A 471 -5.85 -66.25 -25.06
CA GLU A 471 -4.59 -65.86 -24.41
C GLU A 471 -3.45 -65.61 -25.43
N LYS A 472 -3.46 -66.32 -26.56
CA LYS A 472 -2.49 -66.09 -27.65
C LYS A 472 -2.70 -64.76 -28.38
N ASP A 473 -3.94 -64.27 -28.45
CA ASP A 473 -4.24 -62.95 -29.00
C ASP A 473 -3.78 -61.84 -28.03
N LEU A 474 -3.90 -62.05 -26.70
CA LEU A 474 -3.38 -61.15 -25.67
C LEU A 474 -1.85 -61.02 -25.77
N GLN A 475 -1.14 -62.15 -25.74
CA GLN A 475 0.32 -62.20 -25.87
C GLN A 475 0.82 -61.58 -27.19
N GLN A 476 0.06 -61.74 -28.28
CA GLN A 476 0.39 -61.09 -29.56
C GLN A 476 0.15 -59.56 -29.53
N ILE A 477 -0.80 -59.07 -28.74
CA ILE A 477 -1.05 -57.63 -28.56
C ILE A 477 -0.01 -57.00 -27.63
N GLU A 478 0.31 -57.59 -26.47
CA GLU A 478 1.36 -57.07 -25.59
C GLU A 478 2.74 -57.11 -26.27
N LYS A 479 3.05 -58.14 -27.08
CA LYS A 479 4.27 -58.13 -27.91
C LYS A 479 4.32 -56.92 -28.85
N LYS A 480 3.21 -56.57 -29.51
CA LYS A 480 3.14 -55.39 -30.41
C LYS A 480 3.18 -54.06 -29.65
N LYS A 481 2.60 -54.03 -28.46
CA LYS A 481 2.66 -52.89 -27.53
C LYS A 481 4.11 -52.61 -27.12
N PHE A 482 4.89 -53.66 -26.81
CA PHE A 482 6.34 -53.56 -26.59
C PHE A 482 7.13 -53.17 -27.85
N GLU A 483 6.85 -53.80 -28.99
CA GLU A 483 7.50 -53.51 -30.28
C GLU A 483 7.38 -52.02 -30.65
N ILE A 484 6.18 -51.44 -30.53
CA ILE A 484 5.93 -50.01 -30.78
C ILE A 484 6.49 -49.12 -29.67
N ALA A 485 6.47 -49.55 -28.40
CA ALA A 485 7.06 -48.76 -27.32
C ALA A 485 8.59 -48.68 -27.42
N PHE A 486 9.23 -49.76 -27.85
CA PHE A 486 10.66 -49.80 -28.17
C PHE A 486 10.97 -48.92 -29.38
N GLU A 487 10.21 -49.04 -30.48
CA GLU A 487 10.32 -48.20 -31.67
C GLU A 487 10.21 -46.70 -31.33
N ILE A 488 9.19 -46.30 -30.55
CA ILE A 488 9.05 -44.93 -30.04
C ILE A 488 10.31 -44.49 -29.29
N TYR A 489 10.84 -45.34 -28.41
CA TYR A 489 12.03 -45.01 -27.63
C TYR A 489 13.27 -44.85 -28.53
N SER A 490 13.58 -45.83 -29.39
CA SER A 490 14.80 -45.85 -30.20
C SER A 490 14.80 -44.83 -31.33
N GLU A 491 13.66 -44.53 -31.94
CA GLU A 491 13.58 -43.60 -33.07
C GLU A 491 13.42 -42.14 -32.62
N PHE A 492 12.67 -41.88 -31.54
CA PHE A 492 12.25 -40.51 -31.18
C PHE A 492 12.71 -40.03 -29.79
N LEU A 493 13.01 -40.91 -28.84
CA LEU A 493 13.37 -40.53 -27.45
C LEU A 493 14.87 -40.69 -27.14
N ASP A 494 15.59 -41.56 -27.85
CA ASP A 494 17.05 -41.59 -27.81
C ASP A 494 17.63 -40.35 -28.51
N VAL A 495 18.67 -39.78 -27.93
CA VAL A 495 19.45 -38.66 -28.47
C VAL A 495 20.14 -39.04 -29.79
N ASN A 496 20.28 -40.34 -30.06
CA ASN A 496 20.87 -40.90 -31.28
C ASN A 496 19.81 -41.44 -32.27
N GLY A 497 18.52 -41.26 -32.01
CA GLY A 497 17.43 -41.76 -32.85
C GLY A 497 17.29 -41.01 -34.18
N GLU A 498 16.89 -41.70 -35.25
CA GLU A 498 16.75 -41.11 -36.60
C GLU A 498 15.73 -39.96 -36.66
N HIS A 499 14.78 -39.93 -35.73
CA HIS A 499 13.74 -38.91 -35.61
C HIS A 499 13.72 -38.29 -34.19
N SER A 500 14.89 -38.19 -33.54
CA SER A 500 15.04 -37.71 -32.16
C SER A 500 14.31 -36.38 -31.92
N VAL A 501 13.36 -36.35 -30.99
CA VAL A 501 12.55 -35.17 -30.67
C VAL A 501 13.09 -34.47 -29.42
N ASN A 502 13.09 -33.14 -29.41
CA ASN A 502 13.57 -32.34 -28.28
C ASN A 502 12.60 -32.43 -27.09
N ILE A 503 12.84 -33.40 -26.20
CA ILE A 503 12.04 -33.75 -25.02
C ILE A 503 12.94 -33.70 -23.79
N ASN A 504 12.37 -33.37 -22.61
CA ASN A 504 13.12 -33.46 -21.35
C ASN A 504 13.61 -34.90 -21.09
N LYS A 505 14.92 -35.10 -20.91
CA LYS A 505 15.51 -36.41 -20.56
C LYS A 505 14.81 -37.07 -19.35
N GLN A 506 14.35 -36.27 -18.39
CA GLN A 506 13.62 -36.74 -17.20
C GLN A 506 12.23 -37.34 -17.50
N THR A 507 11.60 -37.02 -18.64
CA THR A 507 10.33 -37.66 -19.06
C THR A 507 10.58 -38.89 -19.94
N ALA A 508 11.75 -39.01 -20.56
CA ALA A 508 12.17 -40.19 -21.35
C ALA A 508 12.83 -41.32 -20.52
N GLU A 509 13.58 -40.99 -19.45
CA GLU A 509 14.26 -41.99 -18.61
C GLU A 509 13.31 -43.03 -17.98
N PRO A 510 12.13 -42.66 -17.41
CA PRO A 510 11.19 -43.64 -16.87
C PRO A 510 10.59 -44.57 -17.94
N VAL A 511 10.49 -44.11 -19.19
CA VAL A 511 10.04 -44.96 -20.30
C VAL A 511 11.06 -46.05 -20.58
N LYS A 512 12.34 -45.69 -20.60
CA LYS A 512 13.43 -46.66 -20.77
C LYS A 512 13.42 -47.70 -19.65
N GLU A 513 13.32 -47.27 -18.40
CA GLU A 513 13.34 -48.15 -17.23
C GLU A 513 12.22 -49.22 -17.30
N GLN A 514 11.02 -48.82 -17.69
CA GLN A 514 9.88 -49.74 -17.89
C GLN A 514 10.09 -50.71 -19.07
N LEU A 515 10.74 -50.27 -20.15
CA LEU A 515 11.11 -51.13 -21.27
C LEU A 515 12.19 -52.15 -20.87
N ASP A 516 13.20 -51.73 -20.09
CA ASP A 516 14.26 -52.59 -19.57
C ASP A 516 13.69 -53.64 -18.58
N PHE A 517 12.71 -53.27 -17.74
CA PHE A 517 11.99 -54.23 -16.87
C PHE A 517 11.15 -55.24 -17.66
N TYR A 518 10.46 -54.82 -18.71
CA TYR A 518 9.71 -55.75 -19.58
C TYR A 518 10.66 -56.68 -20.35
N ALA A 519 11.74 -56.14 -20.93
CA ALA A 519 12.74 -56.90 -21.68
C ALA A 519 13.51 -57.92 -20.81
N THR A 520 13.67 -57.65 -19.51
CA THR A 520 14.26 -58.59 -18.55
C THR A 520 13.25 -59.55 -17.92
N GLY A 521 11.96 -59.48 -18.30
CA GLY A 521 10.90 -60.33 -17.75
C GLY A 521 10.51 -60.01 -16.30
N GLN A 522 10.84 -58.83 -15.79
CA GLN A 522 10.46 -58.36 -14.46
C GLN A 522 9.05 -57.77 -14.43
N SER A 523 8.50 -57.38 -15.59
CA SER A 523 7.08 -57.07 -15.77
C SER A 523 6.53 -57.83 -16.98
N GLU A 524 5.38 -58.48 -16.81
CA GLU A 524 4.68 -59.22 -17.88
C GLU A 524 3.85 -58.29 -18.80
N HIS A 525 3.59 -57.06 -18.36
CA HIS A 525 2.75 -56.07 -19.06
C HIS A 525 3.39 -54.68 -19.03
N LEU A 526 3.19 -53.89 -20.08
CA LEU A 526 3.56 -52.47 -20.09
C LEU A 526 2.41 -51.58 -19.58
N PRO A 527 2.68 -50.48 -18.84
CA PRO A 527 1.61 -49.60 -18.35
C PRO A 527 1.00 -48.75 -19.47
N ASP A 528 -0.33 -48.64 -19.52
CA ASP A 528 -1.01 -47.92 -20.60
C ASP A 528 -0.70 -46.40 -20.62
N GLN A 529 -0.32 -45.84 -19.47
CA GLN A 529 0.04 -44.43 -19.28
C GLN A 529 1.52 -44.13 -19.56
N LEU A 530 2.32 -45.12 -20.01
CA LEU A 530 3.78 -45.02 -20.22
C LEU A 530 4.22 -43.74 -20.94
N PHE A 531 3.46 -43.33 -21.97
CA PHE A 531 3.77 -42.16 -22.79
C PHE A 531 2.92 -40.92 -22.48
N ASP A 532 2.08 -40.90 -21.44
CA ASP A 532 1.14 -39.79 -21.20
C ASP A 532 1.84 -38.44 -20.92
N ALA A 533 2.96 -38.46 -20.19
CA ALA A 533 3.74 -37.26 -19.93
C ALA A 533 4.34 -36.68 -21.23
N ILE A 534 4.98 -37.53 -22.04
CA ILE A 534 5.59 -37.16 -23.32
C ILE A 534 4.53 -36.70 -24.33
N PHE A 535 3.40 -37.41 -24.41
CA PHE A 535 2.27 -37.03 -25.25
C PHE A 535 1.74 -35.64 -24.90
N ALA A 536 1.63 -35.32 -23.61
CA ALA A 536 1.22 -33.98 -23.16
C ALA A 536 2.28 -32.92 -23.45
N GLU A 537 3.57 -33.24 -23.30
CA GLU A 537 4.71 -32.36 -23.60
C GLU A 537 4.75 -32.00 -25.10
N ILE A 538 4.67 -32.99 -26.00
CA ILE A 538 4.63 -32.77 -27.45
C ILE A 538 3.31 -32.13 -27.90
N CYS A 539 2.16 -32.49 -27.31
CA CYS A 539 0.91 -31.77 -27.57
C CYS A 539 0.98 -30.29 -27.18
N ILE A 540 1.78 -29.92 -26.16
CA ILE A 540 2.01 -28.51 -25.77
C ILE A 540 2.98 -27.81 -26.74
N LEU A 541 3.99 -28.53 -27.24
CA LEU A 541 4.96 -28.02 -28.22
C LEU A 541 4.29 -27.74 -29.58
N MET A 542 3.45 -28.64 -30.07
CA MET A 542 2.76 -28.52 -31.36
C MET A 542 1.57 -27.54 -31.38
N LEU A 543 1.28 -26.83 -30.27
CA LEU A 543 0.11 -25.93 -30.19
C LEU A 543 0.13 -24.77 -31.19
N ASP A 544 1.30 -24.28 -31.60
CA ASP A 544 1.38 -23.18 -32.56
C ASP A 544 1.08 -23.66 -33.98
N SER A 545 1.75 -24.73 -34.45
CA SER A 545 1.42 -25.41 -35.71
C SER A 545 -0.04 -25.87 -35.76
N HIS A 546 -0.60 -26.38 -34.66
CA HIS A 546 -2.02 -26.71 -34.59
C HIS A 546 -2.93 -25.48 -34.77
N GLN A 547 -2.62 -24.36 -34.10
CA GLN A 547 -3.38 -23.13 -34.25
C GLN A 547 -3.29 -22.55 -35.67
N ARG A 548 -2.11 -22.61 -36.31
CA ARG A 548 -1.89 -22.21 -37.70
C ARG A 548 -2.66 -23.10 -38.68
N PHE A 549 -2.63 -24.41 -38.48
CA PHE A 549 -3.42 -25.38 -39.25
C PHE A 549 -4.91 -25.09 -39.17
N ILE A 550 -5.47 -24.88 -37.97
CA ILE A 550 -6.90 -24.55 -37.80
C ILE A 550 -7.23 -23.24 -38.54
N ALA A 551 -6.41 -22.20 -38.42
CA ALA A 551 -6.60 -20.94 -39.15
C ALA A 551 -6.55 -21.13 -40.69
N GLN A 552 -5.61 -21.94 -41.19
CA GLN A 552 -5.52 -22.30 -42.61
C GLN A 552 -6.78 -23.06 -43.08
N GLN A 553 -7.31 -23.97 -42.27
CA GLN A 553 -8.53 -24.72 -42.60
C GLN A 553 -9.79 -23.84 -42.57
N GLU A 554 -9.86 -22.87 -41.66
CA GLU A 554 -10.93 -21.86 -41.65
C GLU A 554 -10.86 -20.96 -42.89
N ALA A 555 -9.68 -20.47 -43.26
CA ALA A 555 -9.47 -19.70 -44.50
C ALA A 555 -9.84 -20.51 -45.75
N ASN A 556 -9.41 -21.77 -45.83
CA ASN A 556 -9.81 -22.72 -46.88
C ASN A 556 -11.34 -22.91 -46.95
N ARG A 557 -12.02 -22.97 -45.79
CA ARG A 557 -13.47 -23.10 -45.69
C ARG A 557 -14.21 -21.83 -46.13
N ILE A 558 -13.64 -20.65 -45.86
CA ILE A 558 -14.17 -19.36 -46.32
C ILE A 558 -14.01 -19.22 -47.84
N ALA A 559 -12.79 -19.43 -48.36
CA ALA A 559 -12.50 -19.36 -49.80
C ALA A 559 -13.38 -20.33 -50.62
N LYS A 560 -13.58 -21.57 -50.13
CA LYS A 560 -14.50 -22.54 -50.75
C LYS A 560 -15.95 -22.02 -50.79
N LYS A 561 -16.46 -21.41 -49.70
CA LYS A 561 -17.80 -20.80 -49.67
C LYS A 561 -17.93 -19.63 -50.66
N GLU A 562 -16.90 -18.80 -50.81
CA GLU A 562 -16.91 -17.64 -51.70
C GLU A 562 -16.79 -18.04 -53.18
N ALA A 563 -15.97 -19.04 -53.49
CA ALA A 563 -15.93 -19.68 -54.81
C ALA A 563 -17.28 -20.31 -55.19
N MET A 564 -18.05 -20.83 -54.23
CA MET A 564 -19.42 -21.30 -54.47
C MET A 564 -20.42 -20.14 -54.67
N LYS A 565 -20.32 -19.06 -53.89
CA LYS A 565 -21.15 -17.85 -54.06
C LYS A 565 -20.97 -17.22 -55.46
N THR A 566 -19.72 -17.02 -55.89
CA THR A 566 -19.39 -16.42 -57.20
C THR A 566 -19.78 -17.30 -58.39
N LYS A 567 -19.64 -18.63 -58.27
CA LYS A 567 -20.20 -19.57 -59.27
C LYS A 567 -21.72 -19.50 -59.34
N LYS A 568 -22.42 -19.33 -58.20
CA LYS A 568 -23.88 -19.18 -58.16
C LYS A 568 -24.35 -17.84 -58.75
N SER A 569 -23.70 -16.71 -58.44
CA SER A 569 -24.07 -15.41 -59.02
C SER A 569 -23.86 -15.38 -60.54
N ARG A 570 -22.72 -15.89 -61.04
CA ARG A 570 -22.49 -16.04 -62.49
C ARG A 570 -23.57 -16.92 -63.16
N LYS A 571 -23.97 -18.05 -62.56
CA LYS A 571 -25.02 -18.91 -63.12
C LYS A 571 -26.40 -18.25 -63.16
N ASN A 572 -26.70 -17.33 -62.25
CA ASN A 572 -27.92 -16.53 -62.29
C ASN A 572 -27.84 -15.40 -63.34
N SER A 573 -26.67 -14.76 -63.48
CA SER A 573 -26.41 -13.68 -64.46
C SER A 573 -26.35 -14.15 -65.93
N VAL A 574 -26.53 -15.45 -66.18
CA VAL A 574 -26.63 -16.07 -67.52
C VAL A 574 -28.03 -16.70 -67.71
N ARG A 575 -28.98 -16.34 -66.83
CA ARG A 575 -30.40 -16.76 -66.86
C ARG A 575 -31.38 -15.58 -66.78
N MET A 576 -30.83 -14.37 -66.81
CA MET A 576 -31.49 -13.10 -67.14
C MET A 576 -30.85 -12.61 -68.44
#